data_AF-T1KYX8-F1
#
_entry.id   AF-T1KYX8-F1
#
_cell.length_a   1.000
_cell.length_b   1.000
_cell.length_c   1.000
_cell.angle_alpha   90.00
_cell.angle_beta   90.00
_cell.angle_gamma   90.00
#
_symmetry.space_group_name_H-M   'P 1'
#
loop_
_entity.id
_entity.type
_entity.pdbx_description
1 polymer ?
#
loop_
_entity_poly.entity_id
_entity_poly.type
_entity_poly.pdbx_seq_one_letter_code
_entity_poly.pdbx_strand_id
1 'polypeptide(L)'
;MLAKIDDPQSVATVSLPNHLPFQCYSCQDLNKIKRLTLSAHSRDEIEDDILNKVPFIVSHENSSNISNPIQSWPIFSNANHSIEILSQIYSTLDDNHVCMFASNVQVTSPNQLFNNLNRQSKPWFANWENCASKSKKKIRQLYQRPDFLPNFIELTHPNWILASGSNFTAKRWKHVRLD
;
A
#
# COMPACT_ATOMS: atom_id res chain seq x y z
N MET A 1 59.04 -12.41 -2.92
CA MET A 1 59.14 -13.53 -1.96
C MET A 1 58.47 -13.03 -0.68
N LEU A 2 57.36 -13.54 -0.15
CA LEU A 2 56.48 -14.68 -0.41
C LEU A 2 55.10 -14.30 0.17
N ALA A 3 54.02 -14.78 -0.44
CA ALA A 3 52.73 -14.87 0.21
C ALA A 3 52.77 -15.95 1.31
N LYS A 4 51.99 -15.80 2.38
CA LYS A 4 51.19 -16.90 2.93
C LYS A 4 50.04 -16.43 3.84
N ILE A 5 48.91 -17.03 3.54
CA ILE A 5 47.64 -17.13 4.27
C ILE A 5 47.86 -18.06 5.46
N ASP A 6 47.14 -17.82 6.57
CA ASP A 6 46.38 -18.84 7.32
C ASP A 6 45.46 -18.12 8.33
N ASP A 7 44.16 -18.19 8.08
CA ASP A 7 43.09 -18.15 9.10
C ASP A 7 42.81 -19.64 9.42
N PRO A 8 42.47 -20.06 10.66
CA PRO A 8 41.07 -19.94 11.05
C PRO A 8 40.81 -19.80 12.57
N GLN A 9 39.64 -19.22 12.87
CA GLN A 9 38.83 -19.40 14.09
C GLN A 9 39.15 -18.53 15.33
N SER A 10 38.39 -17.44 15.46
CA SER A 10 37.42 -17.37 16.57
C SER A 10 36.24 -16.48 16.15
N VAL A 11 35.15 -17.13 15.76
CA VAL A 11 33.85 -16.47 15.66
C VAL A 11 33.46 -16.14 17.10
N ALA A 12 33.65 -14.89 17.52
CA ALA A 12 33.02 -14.38 18.71
C ALA A 12 31.51 -14.39 18.45
N THR A 13 30.84 -15.45 18.91
CA THR A 13 29.40 -15.49 19.09
C THR A 13 29.04 -14.47 20.15
N VAL A 14 28.74 -13.24 19.71
CA VAL A 14 28.02 -12.30 20.56
C VAL A 14 26.61 -12.85 20.68
N SER A 15 26.38 -13.60 21.75
CA SER A 15 25.06 -13.96 22.22
C SER A 15 24.29 -12.67 22.49
N LEU A 16 23.30 -12.39 21.65
CA LEU A 16 22.30 -11.36 21.92
C LEU A 16 21.64 -11.70 23.28
N PRO A 17 21.55 -10.74 24.21
CA PRO A 17 20.83 -10.96 25.45
C PRO A 17 19.38 -11.31 25.10
N ASN A 18 18.95 -12.50 25.53
CA ASN A 18 17.55 -12.85 25.57
C ASN A 18 16.81 -11.84 26.45
N HIS A 19 15.76 -11.24 25.88
CA HIS A 19 14.74 -10.45 26.57
C HIS A 19 15.19 -9.10 27.17
N LEU A 20 15.38 -8.10 26.31
CA LEU A 20 14.89 -6.77 26.63
C LEU A 20 13.60 -6.54 25.84
N PRO A 21 12.43 -6.39 26.50
CA PRO A 21 11.19 -6.16 25.80
C PRO A 21 11.33 -4.85 25.02
N PHE A 22 11.00 -4.91 23.73
CA PHE A 22 10.93 -3.76 22.85
C PHE A 22 9.96 -2.74 23.46
N GLN A 23 10.48 -1.74 24.19
CA GLN A 23 9.68 -0.69 24.80
C GLN A 23 9.24 0.27 23.70
N CYS A 24 8.17 -0.11 23.03
CA CYS A 24 7.49 0.80 22.15
C CYS A 24 6.50 1.63 22.97
N TYR A 25 6.88 2.87 23.26
CA TYR A 25 6.09 3.82 24.05
C TYR A 25 4.69 4.10 23.46
N SER A 26 4.44 3.70 22.21
CA SER A 26 3.12 3.75 21.57
C SER A 26 3.03 2.76 20.39
N CYS A 27 3.26 1.47 20.64
CA CYS A 27 2.96 0.45 19.62
C CYS A 27 1.59 -0.14 19.87
N GLN A 28 0.67 0.15 18.96
CA GLN A 28 -0.52 -0.67 18.83
C GLN A 28 -0.16 -1.96 18.09
N ASP A 29 -0.53 -3.10 18.67
CA ASP A 29 -0.37 -4.40 18.04
C ASP A 29 -1.21 -4.43 16.74
N LEU A 30 -0.54 -4.43 15.59
CA LEU A 30 -1.19 -4.50 14.28
C LEU A 30 -1.95 -5.81 14.06
N ASN A 31 -1.74 -6.83 14.91
CA ASN A 31 -2.56 -8.04 14.90
C ASN A 31 -3.93 -7.83 15.55
N LYS A 32 -4.13 -6.71 16.27
CA LYS A 32 -5.35 -6.39 17.05
C LYS A 32 -6.08 -5.15 16.51
N ILE A 33 -6.07 -4.93 15.19
CA ILE A 33 -6.85 -3.87 14.58
C ILE A 33 -8.35 -4.23 14.66
N LYS A 34 -9.19 -3.30 15.13
CA LYS A 34 -10.65 -3.46 15.22
C LYS A 34 -11.19 -3.84 13.84
N ARG A 35 -12.10 -4.82 13.76
CA ARG A 35 -12.73 -5.23 12.50
C ARG A 35 -14.23 -4.98 12.60
N LEU A 36 -14.76 -4.18 11.69
CA LEU A 36 -16.16 -3.80 11.62
C LEU A 36 -16.81 -4.50 10.43
N THR A 37 -17.96 -5.12 10.66
CA THR A 37 -18.80 -5.67 9.60
C THR A 37 -20.04 -4.81 9.45
N LEU A 38 -20.31 -4.29 8.24
CA LEU A 38 -21.37 -3.29 8.02
C LEU A 38 -22.80 -3.77 8.31
N SER A 39 -23.03 -5.09 8.33
CA SER A 39 -24.30 -5.70 8.75
C SER A 39 -24.49 -5.71 10.27
N ALA A 40 -23.40 -5.72 11.02
CA ALA A 40 -23.37 -5.95 12.46
C ALA A 40 -23.07 -4.67 13.27
N HIS A 41 -22.59 -3.61 12.62
CA HIS A 41 -22.20 -2.35 13.26
C HIS A 41 -22.99 -1.20 12.63
N SER A 42 -23.39 -0.23 13.45
CA SER A 42 -24.15 0.92 12.98
C SER A 42 -23.24 1.94 12.27
N ARG A 43 -23.85 2.83 11.47
CA ARG A 43 -23.13 3.98 10.90
C ARG A 43 -22.54 4.87 12.00
N ASP A 44 -23.29 5.07 13.09
CA ASP A 44 -22.88 5.89 14.23
C ASP A 44 -21.61 5.35 14.90
N GLU A 45 -21.46 4.02 15.01
CA GLU A 45 -20.25 3.42 15.56
C GLU A 45 -19.02 3.67 14.67
N ILE A 46 -19.19 3.55 13.35
CA ILE A 46 -18.12 3.84 12.39
C ILE A 46 -17.76 5.34 12.43
N GLU A 47 -18.77 6.21 12.55
CA GLU A 47 -18.60 7.65 12.70
C GLU A 47 -17.81 7.99 13.97
N ASP A 48 -18.17 7.39 15.10
CA ASP A 48 -17.46 7.57 16.37
C ASP A 48 -16.00 7.10 16.27
N ASP A 49 -15.74 5.92 15.70
CA ASP A 49 -14.38 5.42 15.49
C ASP A 49 -13.55 6.39 14.61
N ILE A 50 -14.16 6.96 13.55
CA ILE A 50 -13.51 7.95 12.68
C ILE A 50 -13.17 9.22 13.44
N LEU A 51 -14.13 9.78 14.20
CA LEU A 51 -13.95 11.02 14.97
C LEU A 51 -12.87 10.85 16.05
N ASN A 52 -12.83 9.67 16.68
CA ASN A 52 -11.87 9.31 17.72
C ASN A 52 -10.54 8.79 17.17
N LYS A 53 -10.34 8.79 15.84
CA LYS A 53 -9.11 8.35 15.16
C LYS A 53 -8.71 6.92 15.53
N VAL A 54 -9.68 6.05 15.74
CA VAL A 54 -9.47 4.63 16.05
C VAL A 54 -9.16 3.89 14.74
N PRO A 55 -8.06 3.13 14.64
CA PRO A 55 -7.79 2.34 13.44
C PRO A 55 -8.69 1.10 13.40
N PHE A 56 -9.38 0.91 12.26
CA PHE A 56 -10.22 -0.25 12.02
C PHE A 56 -10.12 -0.75 10.57
N ILE A 57 -10.56 -1.98 10.34
CA ILE A 57 -10.75 -2.58 9.01
C ILE A 57 -12.24 -2.84 8.83
N VAL A 58 -12.80 -2.32 7.74
CA VAL A 58 -14.18 -2.63 7.34
C VAL A 58 -14.18 -3.87 6.47
N SER A 59 -15.03 -4.83 6.82
CA SER A 59 -15.37 -5.98 5.99
C SER A 59 -16.84 -5.95 5.60
N HIS A 60 -17.13 -6.34 4.37
CA HIS A 60 -18.47 -6.74 3.97
C HIS A 60 -18.64 -8.21 4.33
N GLU A 61 -19.84 -8.63 4.71
CA GLU A 61 -20.10 -10.06 4.91
C GLU A 61 -19.83 -10.82 3.61
N ASN A 62 -19.30 -12.04 3.75
CA ASN A 62 -19.33 -13.03 2.69
C ASN A 62 -20.77 -13.55 2.53
N SER A 63 -21.73 -12.67 2.25
CA SER A 63 -23.01 -13.12 1.76
C SER A 63 -22.74 -13.66 0.36
N SER A 64 -22.91 -14.96 0.19
CA SER A 64 -22.84 -15.64 -1.11
C SER A 64 -23.76 -15.02 -2.19
N ASN A 65 -24.57 -14.02 -1.82
CA ASN A 65 -25.50 -13.31 -2.69
C ASN A 65 -25.28 -11.77 -2.77
N ILE A 66 -24.36 -11.17 -2.00
CA ILE A 66 -24.06 -9.73 -2.08
C ILE A 66 -22.61 -9.55 -2.50
N SER A 67 -22.40 -9.04 -3.72
CA SER A 67 -21.08 -8.62 -4.18
C SER A 67 -20.53 -7.57 -3.22
N ASN A 68 -19.29 -7.75 -2.77
CA ASN A 68 -18.59 -6.74 -2.00
C ASN A 68 -18.64 -5.42 -2.81
N PRO A 69 -19.21 -4.32 -2.30
CA PRO A 69 -19.35 -3.05 -3.03
C PRO A 69 -18.05 -2.56 -3.64
N ILE A 70 -16.90 -2.85 -3.00
CA ILE A 70 -15.59 -2.51 -3.55
C ILE A 70 -15.30 -3.29 -4.83
N GLN A 71 -15.72 -4.55 -4.94
CA GLN A 71 -15.56 -5.35 -6.17
C GLN A 71 -16.34 -4.78 -7.37
N SER A 72 -17.35 -3.93 -7.12
CA SER A 72 -18.06 -3.22 -8.20
C SER A 72 -17.29 -2.04 -8.78
N TRP A 73 -16.19 -1.60 -8.14
CA TRP A 73 -15.42 -0.48 -8.65
C TRP A 73 -14.74 -0.84 -9.98
N PRO A 74 -14.67 0.09 -10.95
CA PRO A 74 -14.11 -0.21 -12.27
C PRO A 74 -12.71 -0.81 -12.26
N ILE A 75 -11.85 -0.45 -11.30
CA ILE A 75 -10.50 -1.03 -11.18
C ILE A 75 -10.49 -2.54 -10.88
N PHE A 76 -11.55 -3.05 -10.23
CA PHE A 76 -11.70 -4.45 -9.84
C PHE A 76 -12.61 -5.26 -10.76
N SER A 77 -13.21 -4.62 -11.77
CA SER A 77 -14.07 -5.28 -12.77
C SER A 77 -13.37 -6.46 -13.47
N ASN A 78 -12.04 -6.43 -13.57
CA ASN A 78 -11.22 -7.59 -13.90
C ASN A 78 -9.89 -7.51 -13.11
N ALA A 79 -9.73 -8.41 -12.13
CA ALA A 79 -8.56 -8.44 -11.24
C ALA A 79 -7.22 -8.63 -11.99
N ASN A 80 -7.23 -9.24 -13.18
CA ASN A 80 -6.03 -9.40 -13.99
C ASN A 80 -5.67 -8.14 -14.80
N HIS A 81 -6.57 -7.15 -14.89
CA HIS A 81 -6.40 -5.99 -15.76
C HIS A 81 -6.21 -4.67 -15.00
N SER A 82 -6.14 -4.66 -13.66
CA SER A 82 -5.91 -3.42 -12.91
C SER A 82 -4.62 -2.70 -13.35
N ILE A 83 -3.55 -3.45 -13.62
CA ILE A 83 -2.30 -2.90 -14.17
C ILE A 83 -2.49 -2.36 -15.60
N GLU A 84 -3.29 -3.02 -16.43
CA GLU A 84 -3.59 -2.58 -17.79
C GLU A 84 -4.39 -1.28 -17.81
N ILE A 85 -5.43 -1.17 -16.97
CA ILE A 85 -6.24 0.05 -16.81
C ILE A 85 -5.34 1.21 -16.37
N LEU A 86 -4.47 0.99 -15.38
CA LEU A 86 -3.53 2.01 -14.93
C LEU A 86 -2.56 2.37 -16.07
N SER A 87 -1.97 1.39 -16.75
CA SER A 87 -1.08 1.61 -17.90
C SER A 87 -1.72 2.47 -18.99
N GLN A 88 -2.98 2.17 -19.35
CA GLN A 88 -3.75 2.95 -20.31
C GLN A 88 -4.04 4.38 -19.84
N ILE A 89 -4.29 4.59 -18.55
CA ILE A 89 -4.49 5.95 -18.01
C ILE A 89 -3.18 6.73 -18.08
N TYR A 90 -2.09 6.17 -17.57
CA TYR A 90 -0.80 6.87 -17.49
C TYR A 90 -0.11 7.04 -18.85
N SER A 91 -0.46 6.25 -19.86
CA SER A 91 0.00 6.51 -21.24
C SER A 91 -0.62 7.78 -21.84
N THR A 92 -1.76 8.25 -21.31
CA THR A 92 -2.44 9.50 -21.72
C THR A 92 -2.07 10.72 -20.87
N LEU A 93 -1.20 10.53 -19.88
CA LEU A 93 -0.73 11.55 -18.96
C LEU A 93 0.76 11.78 -19.20
N ASP A 94 1.20 13.03 -19.16
CA ASP A 94 2.63 13.32 -19.09
C ASP A 94 3.16 13.17 -17.66
N ASP A 95 4.48 13.12 -17.52
CA ASP A 95 5.15 12.87 -16.24
C ASP A 95 4.94 14.01 -15.21
N ASN A 96 4.49 15.21 -15.62
CA ASN A 96 4.20 16.32 -14.70
C ASN A 96 2.87 16.15 -13.95
N HIS A 97 2.09 15.12 -14.28
CA HIS A 97 0.81 14.84 -13.63
C HIS A 97 0.92 14.00 -12.35
N VAL A 98 2.12 13.51 -12.05
CA VAL A 98 2.43 12.69 -10.88
C VAL A 98 3.57 13.33 -10.10
N CYS A 99 3.62 13.07 -8.80
CA CYS A 99 4.73 13.48 -7.96
C CYS A 99 5.06 12.39 -6.93
N MET A 100 6.16 12.59 -6.22
CA MET A 100 6.64 11.67 -5.19
C MET A 100 6.74 10.21 -5.69
N PHE A 101 7.11 10.03 -6.96
CA PHE A 101 7.27 8.71 -7.55
C PHE A 101 8.47 8.00 -6.90
N ALA A 102 8.23 6.81 -6.37
CA ALA A 102 9.26 5.95 -5.78
C ALA A 102 9.05 4.50 -6.23
N SER A 103 10.14 3.85 -6.63
CA SER A 103 10.16 2.45 -7.05
C SER A 103 11.49 1.80 -6.70
N ASN A 104 11.52 0.47 -6.54
CA ASN A 104 12.77 -0.29 -6.53
C ASN A 104 13.34 -0.57 -7.93
N VAL A 105 12.58 -0.25 -8.96
CA VAL A 105 12.99 -0.37 -10.37
C VAL A 105 13.60 0.95 -10.80
N GLN A 106 14.64 0.90 -11.65
CA GLN A 106 15.28 2.08 -12.23
C GLN A 106 14.41 2.73 -13.32
N VAL A 107 13.37 3.45 -12.88
CA VAL A 107 12.43 4.22 -13.70
C VAL A 107 12.07 5.51 -12.97
N THR A 108 11.66 6.54 -13.69
CA THR A 108 11.34 7.86 -13.09
C THR A 108 9.87 8.21 -13.12
N SER A 109 9.03 7.40 -13.78
CA SER A 109 7.60 7.67 -13.87
C SER A 109 6.76 6.39 -14.01
N PRO A 110 5.44 6.46 -13.71
CA PRO A 110 4.53 5.33 -13.91
C PRO A 110 4.49 4.86 -15.37
N ASN A 111 4.55 5.77 -16.35
CA ASN A 111 4.55 5.40 -17.76
C ASN A 111 5.81 4.58 -18.11
N GLN A 112 6.99 5.01 -17.66
CA GLN A 112 8.23 4.22 -17.83
C GLN A 112 8.15 2.88 -17.10
N LEU A 113 7.57 2.85 -15.90
CA LEU A 113 7.35 1.62 -15.15
C LEU A 113 6.52 0.63 -15.99
N PHE A 114 5.32 1.01 -16.43
CA PHE A 114 4.41 0.13 -17.18
C PHE A 114 5.03 -0.36 -18.49
N ASN A 115 5.75 0.49 -19.22
CA ASN A 115 6.47 0.10 -20.44
C ASN A 115 7.57 -0.94 -20.18
N ASN A 116 8.15 -0.92 -18.97
CA ASN A 116 9.21 -1.85 -18.58
C ASN A 116 8.69 -3.12 -17.90
N LEU A 117 7.44 -3.17 -17.43
CA LEU A 117 6.89 -4.35 -16.73
C LEU A 117 6.93 -5.62 -17.60
N ASN A 118 6.63 -5.51 -18.89
CA ASN A 118 6.69 -6.64 -19.83
C ASN A 118 8.10 -7.23 -20.00
N ARG A 119 9.14 -6.53 -19.53
CA ARG A 119 10.55 -6.92 -19.64
C ARG A 119 11.14 -7.37 -18.30
N GLN A 120 10.36 -7.34 -17.21
CA GLN A 120 10.87 -7.53 -15.86
C GLN A 120 10.31 -8.79 -15.20
N SER A 121 11.19 -9.77 -14.97
CA SER A 121 10.92 -10.93 -14.11
C SER A 121 11.17 -10.65 -12.61
N LYS A 122 11.79 -9.50 -12.29
CA LYS A 122 12.17 -9.14 -10.93
C LYS A 122 10.97 -8.62 -10.11
N PRO A 123 10.93 -8.88 -8.80
CA PRO A 123 9.95 -8.26 -7.91
C PRO A 123 10.01 -6.74 -7.99
N TRP A 124 8.85 -6.10 -8.17
CA TRP A 124 8.76 -4.65 -8.29
C TRP A 124 7.68 -4.09 -7.38
N PHE A 125 7.91 -2.87 -6.90
CA PHE A 125 6.92 -2.01 -6.30
C PHE A 125 7.09 -0.60 -6.84
N ALA A 126 5.99 0.14 -6.87
CA ALA A 126 6.02 1.57 -7.06
C ALA A 126 4.90 2.23 -6.26
N ASN A 127 5.15 3.47 -5.86
CA ASN A 127 4.12 4.35 -5.34
C ASN A 127 4.31 5.74 -5.91
N TRP A 128 3.21 6.46 -6.04
CA TRP A 128 3.22 7.85 -6.50
C TRP A 128 1.93 8.55 -6.10
N GLU A 129 2.00 9.87 -6.05
CA GLU A 129 0.87 10.75 -5.80
C GLU A 129 0.38 11.35 -7.12
N ASN A 130 -0.93 11.37 -7.33
CA ASN A 130 -1.56 12.13 -8.40
C ASN A 130 -1.77 13.59 -7.95
N CYS A 131 -0.77 14.45 -8.15
CA CYS A 131 -0.85 15.85 -7.71
C CYS A 131 -1.71 16.73 -8.63
N ALA A 132 -1.67 16.49 -9.93
CA ALA A 132 -2.38 17.30 -10.93
C ALA A 132 -3.89 17.00 -10.98
N SER A 133 -4.70 18.02 -11.27
CA SER A 133 -6.17 17.86 -11.36
C SER A 133 -6.60 16.79 -12.38
N LYS A 134 -5.91 16.71 -13.53
CA LYS A 134 -6.22 15.76 -14.60
C LYS A 134 -5.98 14.30 -14.18
N SER A 135 -4.87 14.00 -13.51
CA SER A 135 -4.57 12.65 -13.00
C SER A 135 -5.52 12.27 -11.86
N LYS A 136 -5.78 13.18 -10.92
CA LYS A 136 -6.80 12.98 -9.86
C LYS A 136 -8.16 12.61 -10.44
N LYS A 137 -8.65 13.36 -11.44
CA LYS A 137 -9.94 13.11 -12.09
C LYS A 137 -10.00 11.73 -12.76
N LYS A 138 -8.98 11.38 -13.56
CA LYS A 138 -8.93 10.07 -14.24
C LYS A 138 -8.93 8.90 -13.25
N ILE A 139 -8.12 8.99 -12.20
CA ILE A 139 -8.04 7.90 -11.22
C ILE A 139 -9.32 7.84 -10.37
N ARG A 140 -9.94 8.97 -9.99
CA ARG A 140 -11.21 8.96 -9.25
C ARG A 140 -12.37 8.33 -10.01
N GLN A 141 -12.30 8.20 -11.34
CA GLN A 141 -13.29 7.46 -12.11
C GLN A 141 -13.23 5.94 -11.85
N LEU A 142 -12.12 5.45 -11.30
CA LEU A 142 -11.90 4.02 -11.05
C LEU A 142 -12.31 3.56 -9.66
N TYR A 143 -12.51 4.49 -8.73
CA TYR A 143 -12.79 4.23 -7.32
C TYR A 143 -14.06 4.99 -6.92
N GLN A 144 -15.02 4.30 -6.33
CA GLN A 144 -16.21 4.98 -5.79
C GLN A 144 -15.97 5.34 -4.32
N ARG A 145 -16.78 6.25 -3.77
CA ARG A 145 -16.78 6.53 -2.34
C ARG A 145 -17.20 5.25 -1.59
N PRO A 146 -16.40 4.74 -0.63
CA PRO A 146 -16.86 3.66 0.23
C PRO A 146 -18.15 4.06 0.98
N ASP A 147 -19.13 3.18 0.98
CA ASP A 147 -20.48 3.38 1.53
C ASP A 147 -20.50 3.63 3.05
N PHE A 148 -19.51 3.10 3.76
CA PHE A 148 -19.28 3.31 5.18
C PHE A 148 -18.70 4.69 5.51
N LEU A 149 -18.18 5.46 4.53
CA LEU A 149 -17.61 6.77 4.82
C LEU A 149 -18.70 7.83 5.04
N PRO A 150 -18.73 8.49 6.21
CA PRO A 150 -19.73 9.53 6.54
C PRO A 150 -19.63 10.73 5.63
N ASN A 151 -20.74 11.39 5.29
CA ASN A 151 -20.76 12.47 4.27
C ASN A 151 -19.85 13.67 4.58
N PHE A 152 -19.51 13.90 5.85
CA PHE A 152 -18.59 14.96 6.25
C PHE A 152 -17.12 14.67 5.91
N ILE A 153 -16.76 13.43 5.58
CA ILE A 153 -15.40 13.07 5.17
C ILE A 153 -15.16 13.46 3.71
N GLU A 154 -14.22 14.38 3.52
CA GLU A 154 -13.83 14.93 2.23
C GLU A 154 -12.76 14.06 1.53
N LEU A 155 -12.99 13.69 0.26
CA LEU A 155 -12.08 12.88 -0.56
C LEU A 155 -11.30 13.72 -1.60
N THR A 156 -11.20 15.03 -1.39
CA THR A 156 -10.58 15.97 -2.35
C THR A 156 -9.06 15.97 -2.33
N HIS A 157 -8.46 15.36 -1.31
CA HIS A 157 -7.02 15.20 -1.13
C HIS A 157 -6.35 14.39 -2.26
N PRO A 158 -5.02 14.51 -2.42
CA PRO A 158 -4.27 13.73 -3.39
C PRO A 158 -4.46 12.24 -3.16
N ASN A 159 -4.68 11.51 -4.24
CA ASN A 159 -4.84 10.07 -4.22
C ASN A 159 -3.53 9.40 -4.59
N TRP A 160 -3.06 8.56 -3.68
CA TRP A 160 -1.87 7.75 -3.84
C TRP A 160 -2.20 6.44 -4.54
N ILE A 161 -1.32 6.02 -5.43
CA ILE A 161 -1.32 4.65 -5.95
C ILE A 161 -0.15 3.92 -5.32
N LEU A 162 -0.44 2.71 -4.82
CA LEU A 162 0.57 1.74 -4.40
C LEU A 162 0.34 0.51 -5.27
N ALA A 163 1.36 0.12 -6.03
CA ALA A 163 1.30 -1.00 -6.96
C ALA A 163 2.54 -1.88 -6.80
N SER A 164 2.36 -3.18 -6.96
CA SER A 164 3.46 -4.13 -6.91
C SER A 164 3.19 -5.35 -7.77
N GLY A 165 4.26 -6.00 -8.21
CA GLY A 165 4.17 -7.31 -8.84
C GLY A 165 3.74 -8.38 -7.82
N SER A 166 3.11 -9.45 -8.29
CA SER A 166 2.66 -10.56 -7.43
C SER A 166 3.82 -11.27 -6.70
N ASN A 167 5.04 -11.16 -7.21
CA ASN A 167 6.26 -11.70 -6.61
C ASN A 167 6.95 -10.73 -5.64
N PHE A 168 6.39 -9.54 -5.39
CA PHE A 168 6.94 -8.57 -4.44
C PHE A 168 6.45 -8.84 -3.02
N THR A 169 7.39 -8.85 -2.07
CA THR A 169 7.10 -8.96 -0.63
C THR A 169 7.69 -7.76 0.08
N ALA A 170 6.84 -6.94 0.69
CA ALA A 170 7.28 -5.82 1.52
C ALA A 170 7.84 -6.33 2.87
N LYS A 171 8.82 -5.60 3.42
CA LYS A 171 9.24 -5.80 4.81
C LYS A 171 8.08 -5.38 5.73
N ARG A 172 7.71 -6.24 6.69
CA ARG A 172 6.62 -5.97 7.64
C ARG A 172 7.00 -5.00 8.76
N TRP A 173 8.26 -4.57 8.82
CA TRP A 173 8.78 -3.68 9.85
C TRP A 173 9.73 -2.66 9.24
N LYS A 174 9.70 -1.44 9.79
CA LYS A 174 10.66 -0.38 9.50
C LYS A 174 11.26 0.06 10.82
N HIS A 175 12.59 0.09 10.89
CA HIS A 175 13.27 0.67 12.04
C HIS A 175 13.03 2.18 12.01
N VAL A 176 12.32 2.71 13.00
CA VAL A 176 12.15 4.15 13.19
C VAL A 176 13.32 4.63 14.03
N ARG A 177 14.12 5.57 13.52
CA ARG A 177 15.05 6.31 14.37
C ARG A 177 14.23 7.40 15.03
N LEU A 178 14.19 7.40 16.35
CA LEU A 178 13.67 8.51 17.13
C LEU A 178 14.84 9.50 17.26
N ASP A 179 14.73 10.60 16.54
CA ASP A 179 15.57 11.78 16.66
C ASP A 179 15.20 12.63 17.89
#